data_AF-A0A417CAY9-F1
#
_entry.id   AF-A0A417CAY9-F1
#
_cell.length_a   1.000
_cell.length_b   1.000
_cell.length_c   1.000
_cell.angle_alpha   90.00
_cell.angle_beta   90.00
_cell.angle_gamma   90.00
#
_symmetry.space_group_name_H-M   'P 1'
#
loop_
_entity.id
_entity.type
_entity.pdbx_description
1 polymer ?
#
loop_
_entity_poly.entity_id
_entity_poly.type
_entity_poly.pdbx_seq_one_letter_code
_entity_poly.pdbx_strand_id
1 'polypeptide(L)' 'MSNNTSSNKAAVPEAKGALNRFKFEVANELGVPLTDGYNGNLTSKQNGSVGGYMVKKMIEAQERSMSAGQSGQSGQY' A
#
# COMPACT_ATOMS: atom_id res chain seq x y z
N MET A 1 15.05 -27.93 10.96
CA MET A 1 14.94 -26.90 9.90
C MET A 1 14.36 -25.63 10.54
N SER A 2 14.99 -24.47 10.32
CA SER A 2 14.47 -23.20 10.84
C SER A 2 13.43 -22.65 9.88
N ASN A 3 12.16 -22.63 10.29
CA ASN A 3 11.07 -22.03 9.52
C ASN A 3 11.23 -20.52 9.60
N ASN A 4 11.94 -19.94 8.63
CA ASN A 4 12.04 -18.50 8.46
C ASN A 4 10.69 -17.97 7.96
N THR A 5 9.71 -17.86 8.87
CA THR A 5 8.46 -17.16 8.61
C THR A 5 8.81 -15.68 8.51
N SER A 6 9.15 -15.21 7.31
CA SER A 6 9.22 -13.79 7.01
C SER A 6 7.84 -13.19 7.29
N SER A 7 7.64 -12.69 8.51
CA SER A 7 6.40 -12.04 8.87
C SER A 7 6.43 -10.68 8.19
N ASN A 8 5.72 -10.55 7.07
CA ASN A 8 5.29 -9.26 6.52
C ASN A 8 4.35 -8.57 7.53
N LYS A 9 4.91 -8.14 8.67
CA LYS A 9 4.17 -7.40 9.69
C LYS A 9 4.19 -5.94 9.26
N ALA A 10 3.01 -5.35 9.13
CA ALA A 10 2.89 -3.93 8.91
C ALA A 10 3.63 -3.18 10.04
N ALA A 11 4.38 -2.14 9.69
CA ALA A 11 5.07 -1.30 10.67
C ALA A 11 4.09 -0.68 11.69
N VAL A 12 2.87 -0.40 11.24
CA VAL A 12 1.73 0.04 12.06
C VAL A 12 0.67 -1.07 12.03
N PRO A 13 0.61 -1.96 13.05
CA PRO A 13 -0.32 -3.09 13.08
C PRO A 13 -1.80 -2.68 12.93
N GLU A 14 -2.17 -1.53 13.50
CA GLU A 14 -3.51 -0.97 13.49
C GLU A 14 -3.96 -0.63 12.06
N ALA A 15 -3.01 -0.29 11.17
CA ALA A 15 -3.28 0.04 9.78
C ALA A 15 -3.49 -1.20 8.89
N LYS A 16 -3.28 -2.42 9.39
CA LYS A 16 -3.35 -3.66 8.59
C LYS A 16 -4.70 -3.82 7.87
N GLY A 17 -5.80 -3.50 8.55
CA GLY A 17 -7.14 -3.56 7.95
C GLY A 17 -7.31 -2.57 6.79
N ALA A 18 -6.87 -1.33 6.99
CA ALA A 18 -6.92 -0.29 5.95
C ALA A 18 -6.00 -0.65 4.76
N LEU A 19 -4.78 -1.12 5.04
CA LEU A 19 -3.83 -1.52 4.01
C LEU A 19 -4.34 -2.71 3.17
N ASN A 20 -5.05 -3.66 3.80
CA ASN A 20 -5.68 -4.76 3.07
C ASN A 20 -6.79 -4.27 2.14
N ARG A 21 -7.67 -3.37 2.61
CA ARG A 21 -8.72 -2.78 1.75
C ARG A 21 -8.10 -2.04 0.57
N PHE A 22 -7.12 -1.20 0.85
CA PHE A 22 -6.39 -0.45 -0.16
C PHE A 22 -5.71 -1.35 -1.22
N LYS A 23 -5.11 -2.47 -0.80
CA LYS A 23 -4.57 -3.49 -1.71
C LYS A 23 -5.62 -4.01 -2.69
N PHE A 24 -6.83 -4.31 -2.21
CA PHE A 24 -7.92 -4.80 -3.07
C PHE A 24 -8.47 -3.72 -3.99
N GLU A 25 -8.59 -2.48 -3.51
CA GLU A 25 -8.97 -1.33 -4.34
C GLU A 25 -8.00 -1.16 -5.51
N VAL A 26 -6.70 -1.15 -5.23
CA VAL A 26 -5.65 -1.07 -6.26
C VAL A 26 -5.68 -2.26 -7.21
N ALA A 27 -5.88 -3.49 -6.71
CA ALA A 27 -6.00 -4.67 -7.55
C ALA A 27 -7.18 -4.56 -8.53
N ASN A 28 -8.33 -4.09 -8.04
CA ASN A 28 -9.52 -3.87 -8.86
C ASN A 28 -9.29 -2.80 -9.94
N GLU A 29 -8.64 -1.68 -9.59
CA GLU A 29 -8.28 -0.63 -10.56
C GLU A 29 -7.35 -1.14 -11.66
N LEU A 30 -6.43 -2.06 -11.33
CA LEU A 30 -5.49 -2.66 -12.28
C LEU A 30 -6.07 -3.87 -13.03
N GLY A 31 -7.30 -4.29 -12.73
CA GLY A 31 -7.90 -5.51 -13.29
C GLY A 31 -7.17 -6.81 -12.89
N VAL A 32 -6.47 -6.80 -11.77
CA VAL A 32 -5.76 -7.98 -11.25
C VAL A 32 -6.72 -8.76 -10.35
N PRO A 33 -7.01 -10.05 -10.65
CA PRO A 33 -7.99 -10.84 -9.90
C PRO A 33 -7.39 -11.37 -8.58
N LEU A 34 -7.09 -10.45 -7.67
CA LEU A 34 -6.50 -10.75 -6.37
C LEU A 34 -7.59 -11.26 -5.41
N THR A 35 -7.28 -12.32 -4.67
CA THR A 35 -8.18 -12.92 -3.67
C THR A 35 -7.63 -12.73 -2.26
N ASP A 36 -8.47 -12.93 -1.24
CA ASP A 36 -8.03 -12.97 0.16
C ASP A 36 -7.28 -14.27 0.53
N GLY A 37 -7.24 -15.22 -0.41
CA GLY A 37 -6.56 -16.49 -0.24
C GLY A 37 -5.21 -16.55 -0.96
N TYR A 38 -4.93 -17.73 -1.50
CA TYR A 38 -3.70 -17.99 -2.24
C TYR A 38 -3.73 -17.30 -3.61
N ASN A 39 -2.71 -16.47 -3.87
CA ASN A 39 -2.54 -15.73 -5.13
C ASN A 39 -1.30 -16.18 -5.92
N GLY A 40 -0.74 -17.36 -5.61
CA GLY A 40 0.47 -17.86 -6.29
C GLY A 40 0.22 -18.39 -7.69
N ASN A 41 -1.05 -18.48 -8.12
CA ASN A 41 -1.42 -18.70 -9.52
C ASN A 41 -1.31 -17.42 -10.38
N LEU A 42 -1.27 -16.23 -9.75
CA LEU A 42 -1.02 -14.99 -10.47
C LEU A 42 0.46 -14.87 -10.84
N THR A 43 0.74 -14.26 -11.98
CA THR A 43 2.11 -14.00 -12.39
C THR A 43 2.80 -13.07 -11.38
N SER A 44 4.13 -13.22 -11.21
CA SER A 44 4.91 -12.30 -10.37
C SER A 44 4.73 -10.84 -10.79
N LYS A 45 4.53 -10.59 -12.09
CA LYS A 45 4.22 -9.26 -12.63
C LYS A 45 2.90 -8.69 -12.09
N GLN A 46 1.84 -9.50 -12.04
CA GLN A 46 0.52 -9.08 -11.52
C GLN A 46 0.57 -8.79 -10.02
N ASN A 47 1.15 -9.68 -9.22
CA ASN A 47 1.34 -9.46 -7.79
C ASN A 47 2.22 -8.22 -7.53
N GLY A 48 3.32 -8.10 -8.27
CA GLY A 48 4.24 -6.97 -8.18
C GLY A 48 3.60 -5.64 -8.58
N SER A 49 2.76 -5.61 -9.62
CA SER A 49 2.10 -4.38 -10.07
C SER A 49 1.14 -3.82 -9.03
N VAL A 50 0.42 -4.67 -8.29
CA VAL A 50 -0.47 -4.24 -7.20
C VAL A 50 0.35 -3.56 -6.10
N GLY A 51 1.40 -4.22 -5.61
CA GLY A 51 2.26 -3.64 -4.57
C GLY A 51 2.95 -2.34 -5.00
N GLY A 52 3.45 -2.29 -6.24
CA GLY A 52 4.09 -1.09 -6.79
C GLY A 52 3.12 0.09 -6.92
N TYR A 53 1.89 -0.16 -7.37
CA TYR A 53 0.88 0.89 -7.54
C TYR A 53 0.33 1.37 -6.20
N MET A 54 0.22 0.48 -5.20
CA MET A 54 -0.06 0.87 -3.81
C MET A 54 0.97 1.88 -3.31
N VAL A 55 2.26 1.60 -3.46
CA VAL A 55 3.34 2.50 -3.04
C VAL A 55 3.27 3.83 -3.78
N LYS A 56 3.06 3.79 -5.10
CA LYS A 56 2.90 5.00 -5.92
C LYS A 56 1.79 5.91 -5.38
N LYS A 57 0.59 5.38 -5.15
CA LYS A 57 -0.55 6.14 -4.61
C LYS A 57 -0.31 6.66 -3.20
N MET A 58 0.36 5.90 -2.34
CA MET A 58 0.72 6.36 -0.99
C MET A 58 1.68 7.55 -1.04
N ILE A 59 2.66 7.52 -1.95
CA ILE A 59 3.59 8.64 -2.17
C ILE A 59 2.83 9.85 -2.73
N GLU A 60 1.98 9.67 -3.75
CA GLU A 60 1.16 10.75 -4.30
C GLU A 60 0.27 11.42 -3.23
N ALA A 61 -0.33 10.63 -2.33
CA ALA A 61 -1.12 11.15 -1.22
C ALA A 61 -0.25 11.95 -0.23
N GLN A 62 0.96 11.47 0.07
CA GLN A 62 1.90 12.17 0.94
C GLN A 62 2.40 13.47 0.31
N GLU A 63 2.74 13.46 -0.98
CA GLU A 63 3.14 14.65 -1.74
C GLU A 63 2.03 15.71 -1.73
N ARG A 64 0.77 15.29 -1.92
CA ARG A 64 -0.39 16.19 -1.80
C ARG A 64 -0.53 16.77 -0.40
N SER A 65 -0.35 15.96 0.65
CA SER A 65 -0.40 16.44 2.03
C SER A 65 0.73 17.44 2.33
N MET A 66 1.94 17.20 1.83
CA MET A 66 3.08 18.10 1.97
C MET A 66 2.87 19.41 1.21
N SER A 67 2.35 19.35 -0.01
CA SER A 67 2.02 20.52 -0.81
C SER A 67 0.91 21.36 -0.18
N ALA A 68 -0.14 20.73 0.34
CA ALA A 68 -1.21 21.42 1.07
C ALA A 68 -0.71 22.05 2.40
N GLY A 69 0.30 21.43 3.02
CA GLY A 69 0.92 21.85 4.29
C GLY A 69 1.83 23.08 4.21
N GLN A 70 2.10 23.64 3.03
CA GLN A 70 2.94 24.85 2.90
C GLN A 70 2.17 26.18 3.02
N SER A 71 0.91 26.15 3.46
CA SER A 71 0.07 27.35 3.60
C SER A 71 -0.35 27.69 5.05
N GLY A 72 0.14 26.98 6.07
CA GLY A 72 -0.38 27.09 7.44
C GLY A 72 0.59 27.51 8.56
N GLN A 73 1.88 27.77 8.28
CA GLN A 73 2.83 28.12 9.34
C GLN A 73 3.77 29.27 8.93
N SER A 74 3.19 30.39 8.51
CA SER A 74 3.86 31.68 8.41
C SER A 74 3.07 32.71 9.19
N GLY A 75 3.55 33.08 10.38
CA GLY A 75 3.00 34.21 11.14
C GLY A 75 2.74 33.90 12.61
N GLN A 76 3.81 33.73 13.38
CA GLN A 76 3.91 34.15 14.78
C GLN A 76 5.31 33.83 15.30
N TYR A 77 6.27 34.70 14.97
CA TYR A 77 7.41 35.07 15.80
C TYR A 77 7.69 36.55 15.56
#